data_AF-A0A972RTW9-F1
#
_entry.id   AF-A0A972RTW9-F1
#
_cell.length_a   1.000
_cell.length_b   1.000
_cell.length_c   1.000
_cell.angle_alpha   90.00
_cell.angle_beta   90.00
_cell.angle_gamma   90.00
#
_symmetry.space_group_name_H-M   'P 1'
#
loop_
_entity.id
_entity.type
_entity.pdbx_description
1 polymer ?
#
loop_
_entity_poly.entity_id
_entity_poly.type
_entity_poly.pdbx_seq_one_letter_code
_entity_poly.pdbx_strand_id
1 'polypeptide(L)'
;MKRLKEWNILIELVETKSKATLYKINLAPNHFFLEQNPNKDSKYGVAYKELKQKYPNLYIFWEIKDNEYTGKTLIGQIGDKEELDRVIEMLLKN
;
A
#
# COMPACT_ATOMS: atom_id res chain seq x y z
N MET A 1 11.88 -26.98 -5.03
CA MET A 1 11.17 -25.69 -4.89
C MET A 1 12.13 -24.69 -4.21
N LYS A 2 12.48 -23.56 -4.84
CA LYS A 2 13.39 -22.55 -4.27
C LYS A 2 12.57 -21.45 -3.60
N ARG A 3 12.63 -21.35 -2.27
CA ARG A 3 11.93 -20.30 -1.51
C ARG A 3 12.79 -19.04 -1.53
N LEU A 4 12.33 -18.00 -2.23
CA LEU A 4 13.07 -16.74 -2.38
C LEU A 4 12.96 -15.86 -1.12
N LYS A 5 11.79 -15.87 -0.46
CA LYS A 5 11.53 -15.17 0.80
C LYS A 5 10.21 -15.67 1.40
N GLU A 6 10.10 -15.65 2.72
CA GLU A 6 8.85 -15.90 3.45
C GLU A 6 8.57 -14.73 4.38
N TRP A 7 7.33 -14.26 4.38
CA TRP A 7 6.87 -13.15 5.20
C TRP A 7 5.56 -13.53 5.89
N ASN A 8 5.55 -13.46 7.22
CA ASN A 8 4.30 -13.38 7.98
C ASN A 8 3.86 -11.91 7.93
N ILE A 9 2.88 -11.60 7.08
CA ILE A 9 2.39 -10.23 6.90
C ILE A 9 1.39 -9.94 8.01
N LEU A 10 1.79 -9.10 8.97
CA LEU A 10 0.87 -8.49 9.93
C LEU A 10 0.47 -7.10 9.42
N ILE A 11 -0.82 -6.91 9.20
CA ILE A 11 -1.39 -5.63 8.78
C ILE A 11 -2.11 -5.00 9.97
N GLU A 12 -1.74 -3.78 10.31
CA GLU A 12 -2.34 -2.97 11.36
C GLU A 12 -3.04 -1.74 10.77
N LEU A 13 -4.10 -1.28 11.43
CA LEU A 13 -4.67 0.04 11.18
C LEU A 13 -4.04 1.04 12.14
N VAL A 14 -3.52 2.13 11.61
CA VAL A 14 -2.93 3.22 12.40
C VAL A 14 -3.61 4.55 12.08
N GLU A 15 -3.87 5.34 13.10
CA GLU A 15 -4.39 6.70 12.94
C GLU A 15 -3.22 7.71 12.94
N THR A 16 -3.13 8.53 11.90
CA THR A 16 -2.13 9.60 11.83
C THR A 16 -2.55 10.79 12.68
N LYS A 17 -1.60 11.68 12.98
CA LYS A 17 -1.89 13.00 13.60
C LYS A 17 -2.91 13.83 12.80
N SER A 18 -3.03 13.58 11.49
CA SER A 18 -4.02 14.20 10.61
C SER A 18 -5.35 13.45 10.53
N LYS A 19 -5.62 12.51 11.46
CA LYS A 19 -6.82 11.67 11.53
C LYS A 19 -7.06 10.80 10.29
N ALA A 20 -6.01 10.50 9.54
CA ALA A 20 -6.10 9.52 8.45
C ALA A 20 -5.89 8.12 9.05
N THR A 21 -6.80 7.21 8.76
CA THR A 21 -6.62 5.78 9.06
C THR A 21 -5.84 5.16 7.91
N LEU A 22 -4.69 4.57 8.21
CA LEU A 22 -3.77 4.00 7.23
C LEU A 22 -3.44 2.55 7.58
N TYR A 23 -3.19 1.74 6.56
CA TYR A 23 -2.66 0.40 6.74
C TYR A 23 -1.14 0.44 6.96
N LYS A 24 -0.66 -0.34 7.91
CA LYS A 24 0.76 -0.52 8.22
C LYS A 24 1.11 -2.01 8.16
N ILE A 25 2.10 -2.37 7.35
CA ILE A 25 2.60 -3.75 7.25
C ILE A 25 3.94 -3.81 7.98
N ASN A 26 3.98 -4.50 9.12
CA ASN A 26 5.21 -4.64 9.90
C ASN A 26 6.11 -5.75 9.32
N LEU A 27 7.40 -5.45 9.17
CA LEU A 27 8.40 -6.43 8.72
C LEU A 27 9.36 -6.81 9.85
N ALA A 28 9.80 -5.82 10.63
CA ALA A 28 10.66 -5.97 11.79
C ALA A 28 10.54 -4.72 12.70
N PRO A 29 11.12 -4.70 13.91
CA PRO A 29 11.21 -3.48 14.70
C PRO A 29 11.81 -2.34 13.88
N ASN A 30 11.15 -1.18 13.89
CA ASN A 30 11.51 0.01 13.09
C ASN A 30 11.60 -0.21 11.57
N HIS A 31 11.01 -1.28 11.03
CA HIS A 31 11.00 -1.56 9.59
C HIS A 31 9.61 -2.00 9.16
N PHE A 32 8.92 -1.16 8.40
CA PHE A 32 7.54 -1.39 8.00
C PHE A 32 7.23 -0.69 6.68
N PHE A 33 6.12 -1.10 6.07
CA PHE A 33 5.48 -0.37 5.00
C PHE A 33 4.30 0.42 5.58
N LEU A 34 4.17 1.69 5.22
CA LEU A 34 3.02 2.53 5.60
C LEU A 34 2.28 2.99 4.36
N GLU A 35 0.95 2.87 4.39
CA GLU A 35 0.09 3.32 3.30
C GLU A 35 0.29 4.80 3.01
N GLN A 36 0.26 5.16 1.73
CA GLN A 36 0.20 6.55 1.29
C GLN A 36 -1.04 7.23 1.89
N ASN A 37 -0.85 8.39 2.50
CA ASN A 37 -1.98 9.16 2.99
C ASN A 37 -2.69 9.87 1.82
N PRO A 38 -3.97 9.58 1.53
CA PRO A 38 -4.71 10.24 0.44
C PRO A 38 -5.06 11.70 0.76
N ASN A 39 -5.01 12.09 2.04
CA ASN A 39 -5.29 13.45 2.49
C ASN A 39 -4.03 14.34 2.54
N LYS A 40 -2.85 13.79 2.21
CA LYS A 40 -1.61 14.56 2.20
C LYS A 40 -1.52 15.38 0.92
N ASP A 41 -1.46 16.70 1.06
CA ASP A 41 -1.28 17.62 -0.06
C ASP A 41 0.12 17.48 -0.67
N SER A 42 0.24 16.54 -1.61
CA SER A 42 1.48 16.18 -2.29
C SER A 42 1.14 15.48 -3.60
N LYS A 43 2.06 15.49 -4.57
CA LYS A 43 1.89 14.79 -5.86
C LYS A 43 1.37 13.35 -5.68
N TYR A 44 1.94 12.61 -4.73
CA TYR A 44 1.57 11.22 -4.47
C TYR A 44 0.25 11.08 -3.71
N GLY A 45 -0.07 11.99 -2.80
CA GLY A 45 -1.35 11.97 -2.08
C GLY A 45 -2.53 12.27 -2.99
N VAL A 46 -2.40 13.27 -3.87
CA VAL A 46 -3.42 13.60 -4.88
C VAL A 46 -3.65 12.43 -5.83
N ALA A 47 -2.57 11.87 -6.41
CA ALA A 47 -2.67 10.72 -7.30
C ALA A 47 -3.27 9.50 -6.58
N TYR A 48 -2.88 9.25 -5.32
CA TYR A 48 -3.42 8.12 -4.56
C TYR A 48 -4.91 8.28 -4.25
N LYS A 49 -5.37 9.50 -3.95
CA LYS A 49 -6.79 9.80 -3.75
C LYS A 49 -7.62 9.46 -4.98
N GLU A 50 -7.16 9.85 -6.17
CA GLU A 50 -7.84 9.52 -7.43
C GLU A 50 -7.83 8.00 -7.70
N LEU A 51 -6.69 7.33 -7.46
CA LEU A 51 -6.59 5.89 -7.60
C LEU A 51 -7.56 5.14 -6.68
N LYS A 52 -7.73 5.59 -5.43
CA LYS A 52 -8.67 4.96 -4.48
C LYS A 52 -10.13 5.13 -4.88
N GLN A 53 -10.48 6.21 -5.58
CA GLN A 53 -11.83 6.37 -6.12
C GLN A 53 -12.12 5.36 -7.23
N LYS A 54 -11.12 5.07 -8.07
CA LYS A 54 -11.25 4.15 -9.20
C LYS A 54 -11.03 2.68 -8.81
N TYR A 55 -10.13 2.44 -7.86
CA TYR A 55 -9.74 1.12 -7.34
C TYR A 55 -9.68 1.18 -5.81
N PRO A 56 -10.83 1.06 -5.12
CA PRO A 56 -10.90 1.15 -3.65
C PRO A 56 -10.01 0.17 -2.91
N ASN A 57 -9.66 -0.95 -3.54
CA ASN A 57 -8.84 -2.00 -2.94
C ASN A 57 -7.38 -1.96 -3.37
N LEU A 58 -6.98 -0.98 -4.18
CA LEU A 58 -5.58 -0.73 -4.49
C LEU A 58 -4.93 0.03 -3.34
N TYR A 59 -3.73 -0.37 -2.97
CA TYR A 59 -2.94 0.24 -1.91
C TYR A 59 -1.52 0.53 -2.38
N ILE A 60 -1.01 1.69 -1.99
CA ILE A 60 0.37 2.09 -2.22
C ILE A 60 1.01 2.28 -0.85
N PHE A 61 2.14 1.63 -0.62
CA PHE A 61 2.88 1.72 0.62
C PHE A 61 4.31 2.19 0.39
N TRP A 62 4.82 2.95 1.35
CA TRP A 62 6.21 3.39 1.42
C TRP A 62 6.94 2.59 2.49
N GLU A 63 8.12 2.05 2.13
CA GLU A 63 8.99 1.43 3.12
C GLU A 63 9.64 2.51 3.99
N ILE A 64 9.47 2.35 5.29
CA ILE A 64 10.09 3.14 6.33
C ILE A 64 10.98 2.22 7.13
N LYS A 65 12.25 2.60 7.25
CA LYS A 65 13.24 1.89 8.06
C LYS A 65 13.99 2.89 8.92
N ASP A 66 14.09 2.61 10.21
CA ASP A 66 14.78 3.47 11.17
C ASP A 66 14.25 4.93 11.14
N ASN A 67 12.91 5.07 10.97
CA ASN A 67 12.16 6.32 10.81
C ASN A 67 12.44 7.13 9.53
N GLU A 68 13.14 6.56 8.56
CA GLU A 68 13.43 7.19 7.28
C GLU A 68 12.76 6.45 6.12
N TYR A 69 12.35 7.21 5.09
CA TYR A 69 11.88 6.64 3.83
C TYR A 69 13.05 6.02 3.08
N THR A 70 12.97 4.74 2.75
CA THR A 70 14.05 4.06 2.02
C THR A 70 13.97 4.29 0.50
N GLY A 71 12.85 4.83 0.02
CA GLY A 71 12.52 4.95 -1.39
C GLY A 71 11.91 3.68 -1.99
N LYS A 72 11.86 2.55 -1.27
CA LYS A 72 11.16 1.35 -1.74
C LYS A 72 9.66 1.49 -1.55
N THR A 73 8.91 0.95 -2.51
CA THR A 73 7.44 0.94 -2.48
C THR A 73 6.90 -0.47 -2.61
N LEU A 74 5.72 -0.68 -2.06
CA LEU A 74 4.89 -1.84 -2.31
C LEU A 74 3.56 -1.35 -2.84
N ILE A 75 3.14 -1.89 -3.98
CA ILE A 75 1.81 -1.63 -4.55
C ILE A 75 1.10 -2.99 -4.59
N GLY A 76 -0.12 -3.03 -4.07
CA GLY A 76 -0.87 -4.27 -3.99
C GLY A 76 -2.36 -4.03 -3.82
N GLN A 77 -3.11 -5.11 -3.94
CA GLN A 77 -4.55 -5.11 -3.72
C GLN A 77 -4.89 -6.13 -2.63
N ILE A 78 -5.88 -5.79 -1.81
CA ILE A 78 -6.52 -6.73 -0.88
C ILE A 78 -7.93 -6.95 -1.39
N GLY A 79 -8.20 -8.13 -1.94
CA GLY A 79 -9.42 -8.39 -2.69
C GLY A 79 -9.62 -9.86 -2.99
N ASP A 80 -10.79 -10.20 -3.52
CA ASP A 80 -11.07 -11.53 -4.04
C ASP A 80 -10.57 -11.70 -5.49
N LYS A 81 -10.83 -12.88 -6.04
CA LYS A 81 -10.44 -13.21 -7.42
C LYS A 81 -11.12 -12.29 -8.45
N GLU A 82 -12.38 -11.94 -8.25
CA GLU A 82 -13.16 -11.17 -9.21
C GLU A 82 -12.60 -9.75 -9.33
N GLU A 83 -12.14 -9.18 -8.23
CA GLU A 83 -11.48 -7.89 -8.26
C GLU A 83 -10.08 -7.95 -8.88
N LEU A 84 -9.35 -9.05 -8.69
CA LEU A 84 -8.09 -9.30 -9.41
C LEU A 84 -8.32 -9.34 -10.92
N ASP A 85 -9.35 -10.07 -11.36
CA ASP A 85 -9.70 -10.20 -12.78
C ASP A 85 -10.01 -8.80 -13.38
N ARG A 86 -10.73 -7.93 -12.66
CA ARG A 86 -10.99 -6.54 -13.09
C ARG A 86 -9.71 -5.72 -13.24
N VAL A 87 -8.76 -5.85 -12.31
CA VAL A 87 -7.48 -5.13 -12.40
C VAL A 87 -6.66 -5.65 -13.59
N ILE A 88 -6.61 -6.97 -13.79
CA ILE A 88 -5.92 -7.56 -14.94
C ILE A 88 -6.53 -7.07 -16.24
N GLU A 89 -7.85 -7.13 -16.40
CA GLU A 89 -8.53 -6.63 -17.59
C GLU A 89 -8.22 -5.16 -17.85
N MET A 90 -8.21 -4.34 -16.79
CA MET A 90 -7.91 -2.92 -16.88
C MET A 90 -6.47 -2.63 -17.29
N LEU A 91 -5.50 -3.43 -16.84
CA LEU A 91 -4.09 -3.30 -17.22
C LEU A 91 -3.81 -3.82 -18.64
N LEU A 92 -4.56 -4.82 -19.10
CA LEU A 92 -4.38 -5.44 -20.41
C LEU A 92 -5.20 -4.79 -21.52
N LYS A 93 -6.29 -4.08 -21.19
CA LYS A 93 -7.06 -3.27 -22.14
C LYS A 93 -6.34 -1.94 -22.38
N ASN A 94 -5.30 -2.00 -23.21
CA ASN A 94 -4.84 -0.86 -24.01
C ASN A 94 -5.76 -0.65 -25.21
#